data_AF-A0A202CF22-F1
#
_entry.id   AF-A0A202CF22-F1
#
_cell.length_a   1.000
_cell.length_b   1.000
_cell.length_c   1.000
_cell.angle_alpha   90.00
_cell.angle_beta   90.00
_cell.angle_gamma   90.00
#
_symmetry.space_group_name_H-M   'P 1'
#
loop_
_entity.id
_entity.type
_entity.pdbx_description
1 polymer ?
#
loop_
_entity_poly.entity_id
_entity_poly.type
_entity_poly.pdbx_seq_one_letter_code
_entity_poly.pdbx_strand_id
1 'polypeptide(L)'
;EGRKGTGKLDAATLLAKSFFCLEDGAEPCESCRNCQRIESGNHPDVHVVHPDGLSIKKGQIQALQEEFSKTGLESHKKLYIISHADQMTVNAANSLLKFLEEPSSDTIAVLLTEQPQKLLDT
;
A
#
# COMPACT_ATOMS: atom_id res chain seq x y z
N GLU A 1 3.54 -1.54 12.81
CA GLU A 1 4.04 -2.84 13.33
C GLU A 1 3.00 -3.48 14.24
N GLY A 2 3.14 -4.77 14.56
CA GLY A 2 2.24 -5.46 15.49
C GLY A 2 2.18 -6.96 15.21
N ARG A 3 1.67 -7.74 16.16
CA ARG A 3 1.53 -9.21 16.01
C ARG A 3 0.51 -9.57 14.92
N LYS A 4 0.55 -10.81 14.45
CA LYS A 4 -0.50 -11.33 13.56
C LYS A 4 -1.87 -11.22 14.21
N GLY A 5 -2.86 -10.78 13.43
CA GLY A 5 -4.26 -10.66 13.89
C GLY A 5 -4.61 -9.37 14.63
N THR A 6 -3.71 -8.37 14.74
CA THR A 6 -4.01 -7.09 15.40
C THR A 6 -4.73 -6.07 14.51
N GLY A 7 -5.40 -6.51 13.43
CA GLY A 7 -6.12 -5.60 12.52
C GLY A 7 -5.25 -4.61 11.75
N LYS A 8 -3.94 -4.91 11.55
CA LYS A 8 -3.02 -4.01 10.83
C LYS A 8 -3.50 -3.68 9.41
N LEU A 9 -4.02 -4.70 8.72
CA LEU A 9 -4.57 -4.54 7.38
C LEU A 9 -5.84 -3.71 7.42
N ASP A 10 -6.74 -3.98 8.36
CA ASP A 10 -7.99 -3.24 8.52
C ASP A 10 -7.73 -1.76 8.81
N ALA A 11 -6.75 -1.44 9.67
CA ALA A 11 -6.33 -0.07 9.94
C ALA A 11 -5.73 0.61 8.70
N ALA A 12 -4.93 -0.11 7.91
CA ALA A 12 -4.39 0.41 6.66
C ALA A 12 -5.48 0.64 5.60
N THR A 13 -6.46 -0.25 5.52
CA THR A 13 -7.64 -0.10 4.66
C THR A 13 -8.49 1.08 5.11
N LEU A 14 -8.68 1.27 6.41
CA LEU A 14 -9.41 2.42 6.95
C LEU A 14 -8.71 3.74 6.63
N LEU A 15 -7.38 3.79 6.77
CA LEU A 15 -6.58 4.95 6.35
C LEU A 15 -6.77 5.23 4.86
N ALA A 16 -6.75 4.20 4.01
CA ALA A 16 -6.99 4.35 2.58
C ALA A 16 -8.38 4.89 2.30
N LYS A 17 -9.41 4.36 2.97
CA LYS A 17 -10.78 4.87 2.85
C LYS A 17 -10.87 6.35 3.24
N SER A 18 -10.25 6.78 4.36
CA SER A 18 -10.24 8.19 4.78
C SER A 18 -9.53 9.07 3.76
N PHE A 19 -8.39 8.61 3.22
CA PHE A 19 -7.58 9.40 2.29
C PHE A 19 -8.25 9.65 0.93
N PHE A 20 -9.08 8.70 0.48
CA PHE A 20 -9.83 8.79 -0.78
C PHE A 20 -11.32 9.06 -0.59
N CYS A 21 -11.80 9.28 0.62
CA CYS A 21 -13.22 9.57 0.88
C CYS A 21 -13.65 10.82 0.08
N LEU A 22 -14.86 10.80 -0.47
CA LEU A 22 -15.44 11.96 -1.17
C LEU A 22 -16.09 12.97 -0.21
N GLU A 23 -16.38 12.54 1.01
CA GLU A 23 -16.93 13.38 2.07
C GLU A 23 -15.80 13.95 2.93
N ASP A 24 -15.98 15.19 3.38
CA ASP A 24 -15.03 15.86 4.28
C ASP A 24 -15.11 15.28 5.70
N GLY A 25 -13.95 15.00 6.29
CA GLY A 25 -13.85 14.49 7.66
C GLY A 25 -12.63 13.61 7.87
N ALA A 26 -12.34 13.27 9.12
CA ALA A 26 -11.28 12.32 9.47
C ALA A 26 -11.74 10.86 9.28
N GLU A 27 -13.02 10.59 9.50
CA GLU A 27 -13.62 9.27 9.37
C GLU A 27 -14.17 9.07 7.95
N PRO A 28 -13.97 7.89 7.34
CA PRO A 28 -14.51 7.62 6.02
C PRO A 28 -16.02 7.40 6.10
N CYS A 29 -16.78 7.91 5.13
CA CYS A 29 -18.25 7.79 5.12
C CYS A 29 -18.77 6.36 4.89
N GLU A 30 -17.90 5.41 4.55
CA GLU A 30 -18.17 3.99 4.22
C GLU A 30 -19.17 3.71 3.09
N SER A 31 -19.77 4.75 2.50
CA SER A 31 -20.88 4.63 1.55
C SER A 31 -20.57 5.22 0.17
N CYS A 32 -19.58 6.11 0.06
CA CYS A 32 -19.18 6.66 -1.24
C CYS A 32 -18.49 5.61 -2.12
N ARG A 33 -18.45 5.88 -3.44
CA ARG A 33 -17.85 4.97 -4.43
C ARG A 33 -16.40 4.59 -4.11
N ASN A 34 -15.61 5.52 -3.56
CA ASN A 34 -14.20 5.27 -3.25
C ASN A 34 -14.08 4.34 -2.03
N CYS A 35 -14.84 4.59 -0.96
CA CYS A 35 -14.88 3.70 0.21
C CYS A 35 -15.32 2.28 -0.16
N GLN A 36 -16.35 2.14 -0.99
CA GLN A 36 -16.85 0.83 -1.44
C GLN A 36 -15.83 0.10 -2.33
N ARG A 37 -15.19 0.82 -3.27
CA ARG A 37 -14.16 0.24 -4.14
C ARG A 37 -12.95 -0.22 -3.33
N ILE A 38 -12.51 0.57 -2.35
CA ILE A 38 -11.39 0.21 -1.46
C ILE A 38 -11.75 -1.03 -0.64
N GLU A 39 -12.94 -1.09 -0.05
CA GLU A 39 -13.41 -2.26 0.69
C GLU A 39 -13.43 -3.53 -0.18
N SER A 40 -13.88 -3.40 -1.43
CA SER A 40 -13.91 -4.52 -2.37
C SER A 40 -12.55 -4.87 -3.01
N GLY A 41 -11.50 -4.08 -2.75
CA GLY A 41 -10.18 -4.23 -3.38
C GLY A 41 -10.10 -3.82 -4.86
N ASN A 42 -11.04 -3.03 -5.36
CA ASN A 42 -11.16 -2.63 -6.78
C ASN A 42 -10.95 -1.12 -7.01
N HIS A 43 -10.25 -0.44 -6.10
CA HIS A 43 -9.95 0.98 -6.28
C HIS A 43 -8.71 1.16 -7.17
N PRO A 44 -8.77 1.97 -8.25
CA PRO A 44 -7.68 2.07 -9.23
C PRO A 44 -6.39 2.70 -8.67
N ASP A 45 -6.49 3.46 -7.57
CA ASP A 45 -5.35 4.11 -6.92
C ASP A 45 -4.96 3.48 -5.56
N VAL A 46 -5.57 2.35 -5.18
CA VAL A 46 -5.24 1.63 -3.94
C VAL A 46 -4.87 0.19 -4.24
N HIS A 47 -3.61 -0.16 -3.98
CA HIS A 47 -3.08 -1.48 -4.27
C HIS A 47 -2.56 -2.16 -3.01
N VAL A 48 -2.89 -3.45 -2.84
CA VAL A 48 -2.41 -4.25 -1.71
C VAL A 48 -1.51 -5.36 -2.25
N VAL A 49 -0.26 -5.39 -1.78
CA VAL A 49 0.72 -6.41 -2.12
C VAL A 49 0.85 -7.39 -0.96
N HIS A 50 0.67 -8.67 -1.28
CA HIS A 50 0.91 -9.79 -0.38
C HIS A 50 2.11 -10.62 -0.84
N PRO A 51 2.79 -11.33 0.08
CA PRO A 51 3.81 -12.30 -0.28
C PRO A 51 3.28 -13.36 -1.25
N ASP A 52 4.06 -13.66 -2.28
CA ASP A 52 3.87 -14.85 -3.11
C ASP A 52 4.59 -16.03 -2.47
N GLY A 53 3.81 -16.91 -1.84
CA GLY A 53 4.34 -17.99 -1.00
C GLY A 53 4.97 -17.47 0.28
N LEU A 54 6.30 -17.48 0.36
CA LEU A 54 7.06 -17.11 1.57
C LEU A 54 7.74 -15.74 1.47
N SER A 55 7.63 -15.04 0.33
CA SER A 55 8.37 -13.79 0.14
C SER A 55 7.71 -12.85 -0.85
N ILE A 56 8.01 -11.55 -0.71
CA ILE A 56 7.71 -10.54 -1.71
C ILE A 56 8.95 -10.35 -2.58
N LYS A 57 8.81 -10.67 -3.87
CA LYS A 57 9.92 -10.64 -4.83
C LYS A 57 9.96 -9.29 -5.56
N LYS A 58 11.15 -8.93 -6.09
CA LYS A 58 11.35 -7.69 -6.84
C LYS A 58 10.34 -7.50 -7.98
N GLY A 59 9.97 -8.58 -8.68
CA GLY A 59 8.98 -8.52 -9.76
C GLY A 59 7.61 -8.02 -9.30
N GLN A 60 7.16 -8.35 -8.08
CA GLN A 60 5.90 -7.82 -7.54
C GLN A 60 5.98 -6.31 -7.27
N ILE A 61 7.12 -5.84 -6.75
CA ILE A 61 7.35 -4.41 -6.53
C ILE A 61 7.43 -3.66 -7.86
N GLN A 62 8.08 -4.22 -8.87
CA GLN A 62 8.15 -3.61 -10.20
C GLN A 62 6.78 -3.57 -10.89
N ALA A 63 6.00 -4.65 -10.82
CA ALA A 63 4.64 -4.68 -11.35
C ALA A 63 3.76 -3.59 -10.70
N LEU A 64 3.87 -3.44 -9.37
CA LEU A 64 3.22 -2.35 -8.64
C LEU A 64 3.65 -0.98 -9.16
N GLN A 65 4.97 -0.74 -9.31
CA GLN A 65 5.50 0.53 -9.83
C GLN A 65 5.05 0.84 -11.25
N GLU A 66 4.94 -0.17 -12.11
CA GLU A 66 4.44 -0.04 -13.48
C GLU A 66 2.95 0.28 -13.51
N GLU A 67 2.15 -0.39 -12.67
CA GLU A 67 0.72 -0.14 -12.53
C GLU A 67 0.49 1.30 -12.07
N PHE A 68 1.25 1.75 -11.07
CA PHE A 68 1.25 3.13 -10.59
C PHE A 68 1.59 4.13 -11.70
N SER A 69 2.53 3.80 -12.57
CA SER A 69 2.90 4.71 -13.68
C SER A 69 1.79 4.83 -14.73
N LYS A 70 0.86 3.85 -14.80
CA LYS A 70 -0.23 3.78 -15.78
C LYS A 70 -1.55 4.38 -15.29
N THR A 71 -1.87 4.24 -14.00
CA THR A 71 -3.18 4.62 -13.42
C THR A 71 -3.35 6.09 -13.04
N GLY A 72 -2.32 6.94 -13.25
CA GLY A 72 -2.37 8.39 -12.97
C GLY A 72 -3.35 9.23 -13.82
N LEU A 73 -4.44 8.64 -14.32
CA LEU A 73 -5.47 9.28 -15.14
C LEU A 73 -6.68 9.77 -14.32
N GLU A 74 -6.99 9.19 -13.15
CA GLU A 74 -8.17 9.60 -12.34
C GLU A 74 -7.83 10.50 -11.13
N SER A 75 -6.62 10.42 -10.55
CA SER A 75 -6.22 11.19 -9.36
C SER A 75 -4.71 11.41 -9.27
N HIS A 76 -4.29 12.53 -8.67
CA HIS A 76 -2.88 12.79 -8.31
C HIS A 76 -2.43 12.06 -7.04
N LYS A 77 -3.36 11.41 -6.32
CA LYS A 77 -3.14 10.72 -5.05
C LYS A 77 -3.08 9.21 -5.25
N LYS A 78 -2.13 8.53 -4.60
CA LYS A 78 -2.02 7.06 -4.63
C LYS A 78 -1.68 6.48 -3.28
N LEU A 79 -2.10 5.24 -3.03
CA LEU A 79 -1.75 4.53 -1.81
C LEU A 79 -1.47 3.05 -2.08
N TYR A 80 -0.39 2.52 -1.52
CA TYR A 80 -0.14 1.08 -1.53
C TYR A 80 0.11 0.54 -0.14
N ILE A 81 -0.37 -0.69 0.06
CA ILE A 81 -0.23 -1.42 1.31
C ILE A 81 0.64 -2.65 1.03
N ILE A 82 1.81 -2.72 1.64
CA ILE A 82 2.68 -3.91 1.59
C ILE A 82 2.45 -4.70 2.87
N SER A 83 1.75 -5.81 2.73
CA SER A 83 1.51 -6.75 3.82
C SER A 83 2.74 -7.61 4.06
N HIS A 84 3.16 -7.81 5.30
CA HIS A 84 4.36 -8.58 5.66
C HIS A 84 5.62 -8.05 4.97
N ALA A 85 5.87 -6.75 5.10
CA ALA A 85 7.04 -6.06 4.56
C ALA A 85 8.37 -6.71 5.02
N ASP A 86 8.39 -7.37 6.17
CA ASP A 86 9.52 -8.17 6.68
C ASP A 86 9.82 -9.44 5.84
N GLN A 87 8.92 -9.83 4.94
CA GLN A 87 9.10 -10.94 4.00
C GLN A 87 9.57 -10.47 2.62
N MET A 88 9.89 -9.19 2.44
CA MET A 88 10.52 -8.72 1.22
C MET A 88 11.92 -9.32 1.06
N THR A 89 12.23 -9.77 -0.15
CA THR A 89 13.63 -10.02 -0.53
C THR A 89 14.42 -8.70 -0.49
N VAL A 90 15.72 -8.78 -0.23
CA VAL A 90 16.62 -7.60 -0.24
C VAL A 90 16.47 -6.81 -1.55
N ASN A 91 16.38 -7.51 -2.67
CA ASN A 91 16.19 -6.90 -3.99
C ASN A 91 14.83 -6.19 -4.14
N ALA A 92 13.76 -6.73 -3.54
CA ALA A 92 12.44 -6.08 -3.54
C ALA A 92 12.45 -4.81 -2.70
N ALA A 93 13.00 -4.89 -1.49
CA ALA A 93 13.04 -3.76 -0.57
C ALA A 93 13.94 -2.62 -1.10
N ASN A 94 15.09 -2.92 -1.72
CA ASN A 94 15.91 -1.91 -2.41
C ASN A 94 15.19 -1.28 -3.62
N SER A 95 14.40 -2.05 -4.36
CA SER A 95 13.61 -1.52 -5.48
C SER A 95 12.51 -0.59 -5.00
N LEU A 96 11.94 -0.88 -3.83
CA LEU A 96 10.95 -0.04 -3.17
C LEU A 96 11.57 1.28 -2.67
N LEU A 97 12.73 1.23 -2.02
CA LEU A 97 13.43 2.43 -1.53
C LEU A 97 13.72 3.43 -2.66
N LYS A 98 14.26 2.96 -3.78
CA LYS A 98 14.50 3.81 -4.97
C LYS A 98 13.23 4.51 -5.46
N PHE A 99 12.09 3.83 -5.37
CA PHE A 99 10.81 4.41 -5.76
C PHE A 99 10.27 5.40 -4.74
N LEU A 100 10.55 5.18 -3.45
CA LEU A 100 10.23 6.11 -2.37
C LEU A 100 11.11 7.37 -2.39
N GLU A 101 12.33 7.28 -2.92
CA GLU A 101 13.26 8.42 -3.08
C GLU A 101 12.80 9.38 -4.19
N GLU A 102 12.16 8.88 -5.25
CA GLU A 102 11.67 9.69 -6.38
C GLU A 102 10.17 9.44 -6.66
N PRO A 103 9.26 9.79 -5.73
CA PRO A 103 7.83 9.57 -5.94
C PRO A 103 7.31 10.55 -6.99
N SER A 104 6.73 10.00 -8.07
CA SER A 104 6.18 10.77 -9.20
C SER A 104 4.81 11.43 -8.93
N SER A 105 4.19 11.12 -7.79
CA SER A 105 2.85 11.57 -7.39
C SER A 105 2.72 11.68 -5.87
N ASP A 106 1.63 12.27 -5.37
CA ASP A 106 1.30 12.35 -3.94
C ASP A 106 0.95 10.94 -3.43
N THR A 107 1.98 10.21 -2.99
CA THR A 107 1.95 8.75 -2.84
C THR A 107 2.18 8.36 -1.38
N ILE A 108 1.26 7.56 -0.84
CA ILE A 108 1.36 7.00 0.51
C ILE A 108 1.75 5.53 0.44
N ALA A 109 2.82 5.19 1.16
CA ALA A 109 3.30 3.84 1.33
C ALA A 109 2.98 3.33 2.74
N VAL A 110 2.19 2.26 2.85
CA VAL A 110 1.87 1.63 4.14
C VAL A 110 2.58 0.29 4.23
N LEU A 111 3.59 0.19 5.10
CA LEU A 111 4.35 -1.04 5.33
C LEU A 111 3.87 -1.74 6.59
N LEU A 112 3.33 -2.95 6.44
CA LEU A 112 2.87 -3.76 7.56
C LEU A 112 3.90 -4.82 7.87
N THR A 113 4.47 -4.79 9.07
CA THR A 113 5.48 -5.76 9.52
C THR A 113 5.12 -6.38 10.87
N GLU A 114 5.54 -7.63 11.06
CA GLU A 114 5.54 -8.31 12.37
C GLU A 114 6.93 -8.33 13.01
N GLN A 115 7.96 -8.06 12.22
CA GLN A 115 9.37 -8.10 12.59
C GLN A 115 10.06 -6.82 12.12
N PRO A 116 9.90 -5.68 12.83
CA PRO A 116 10.46 -4.39 12.41
C PRO A 116 11.98 -4.45 12.20
N GLN A 117 12.69 -5.25 13.00
CA GLN A 117 14.14 -5.48 12.88
C GLN A 117 14.58 -6.18 11.58
N LYS A 118 13.64 -6.73 10.79
CA LYS A 118 13.92 -7.34 9.48
C LYS A 118 13.68 -6.38 8.31
N LEU A 119 13.17 -5.18 8.59
CA LEU A 119 13.12 -4.14 7.58
C LEU A 119 14.55 -3.67 7.30
N LEU A 120 14.79 -3.19 6.07
CA LEU A 120 16.10 -2.65 5.70
C LEU A 120 16.43 -1.46 6.60
N ASP A 121 17.67 -1.45 7.12
CA ASP A 121 18.26 -0.24 7.67
C ASP A 121 18.42 0.77 6.51
N THR A 122 17.78 1.93 6.66
CA THR A 122 17.86 3.06 5.71
C THR A 122 19.18 3.79 5.83
#